data_AF-A0A2V1NU29-F1
#
_entry.id   AF-A0A2V1NU29-F1
#
_cell.length_a   1.000
_cell.length_b   1.000
_cell.length_c   1.000
_cell.angle_alpha   90.00
_cell.angle_beta   90.00
_cell.angle_gamma   90.00
#
_symmetry.space_group_name_H-M   'P 1'
#
loop_
_entity.id
_entity.type
_entity.pdbx_description
1 polymer ?
#
loop_
_entity_poly.entity_id
_entity_poly.type
_entity_poly.pdbx_seq_one_letter_code
_entity_poly.pdbx_strand_id
1 'polypeptide(L)'
;MSPASAADAQREAARIEPVLKRLWQQKKWDPATVRTAMLQLGYKEEHFDAKGQSLGGTLQVKPMDSRYENGGYVTPEGARVGLRVHDDACVTAFVQKTNYQVSTNGPYPEGGCFEPQGGH
;
A
#
# COMPACT_ATOMS: atom_id res chain seq x y z
N MET A 1 15.22 -8.48 -1.71
CA MET A 1 14.41 -9.29 -0.78
C MET A 1 15.08 -10.62 -0.53
N SER A 2 15.54 -10.83 0.70
CA SER A 2 16.04 -12.11 1.21
C SER A 2 14.89 -13.09 1.46
N PRO A 3 15.15 -14.42 1.53
CA PRO A 3 14.11 -15.41 1.84
C PRO A 3 13.44 -15.19 3.21
N ALA A 4 14.21 -14.77 4.23
CA ALA A 4 13.66 -14.47 5.55
C ALA A 4 12.74 -13.24 5.51
N SER A 5 13.20 -12.16 4.88
CA SER A 5 12.38 -10.95 4.69
C SER A 5 11.11 -11.23 3.89
N ALA A 6 11.17 -12.12 2.90
CA ALA A 6 10.02 -12.56 2.10
C ALA A 6 8.98 -13.30 2.96
N ALA A 7 9.44 -14.22 3.81
CA ALA A 7 8.54 -14.95 4.71
C ALA A 7 7.83 -14.01 5.70
N ASP A 8 8.53 -12.99 6.19
CA ASP A 8 7.96 -11.97 7.08
C ASP A 8 6.96 -11.09 6.34
N ALA A 9 7.29 -10.64 5.13
CA ALA A 9 6.39 -9.87 4.28
C ALA A 9 5.12 -10.66 3.95
N GLN A 10 5.24 -11.98 3.70
CA GLN A 10 4.08 -12.83 3.44
C GLN A 10 3.16 -12.95 4.67
N ARG A 11 3.72 -12.96 5.89
CA ARG A 11 2.90 -12.97 7.11
C ARG A 11 2.14 -11.66 7.29
N GLU A 12 2.79 -10.52 7.01
CA GLU A 12 2.12 -9.22 7.06
C GLU A 12 1.06 -9.09 5.95
N ALA A 13 1.34 -9.59 4.74
CA ALA A 13 0.36 -9.66 3.65
C ALA A 13 -0.89 -10.46 4.07
N ALA A 14 -0.70 -11.66 4.63
CA ALA A 14 -1.79 -12.51 5.11
C ALA A 14 -2.58 -11.86 6.27
N ARG A 15 -1.95 -10.98 7.05
CA ARG A 15 -2.60 -10.23 8.13
C ARG A 15 -3.49 -9.10 7.60
N ILE A 16 -3.04 -8.36 6.58
CA ILE A 16 -3.81 -7.22 6.04
C ILE A 16 -4.89 -7.63 5.03
N GLU A 17 -4.66 -8.71 4.29
CA GLU A 17 -5.57 -9.17 3.24
C GLU A 17 -7.03 -9.33 3.69
N PRO A 18 -7.36 -10.00 4.81
CA PRO A 18 -8.75 -10.13 5.24
C PRO A 18 -9.39 -8.78 5.60
N VAL A 19 -8.61 -7.80 6.06
CA VAL A 19 -9.11 -6.45 6.36
C VAL A 19 -9.43 -5.71 5.07
N LEU A 20 -8.53 -5.73 4.08
CA LEU A 20 -8.78 -5.11 2.79
C LEU A 20 -9.95 -5.77 2.06
N LYS A 21 -10.06 -7.10 2.12
CA LYS A 21 -11.22 -7.85 1.60
C LYS A 21 -12.53 -7.38 2.24
N ARG A 22 -12.57 -7.24 3.57
CA ARG A 22 -13.76 -6.76 4.29
C ARG A 22 -14.12 -5.34 3.89
N LEU A 23 -13.13 -4.45 3.79
CA LEU A 23 -13.33 -3.07 3.35
C LEU A 23 -13.91 -3.01 1.93
N TRP A 24 -13.37 -3.81 1.01
CA TRP A 24 -13.89 -3.93 -0.35
C TRP A 24 -15.34 -4.41 -0.38
N GLN A 25 -15.67 -5.47 0.37
CA GLN A 25 -17.05 -5.98 0.48
C GLN A 25 -18.03 -4.94 1.06
N GLN A 26 -17.55 -4.09 1.99
CA GLN A 26 -18.32 -2.99 2.57
C GLN A 26 -18.36 -1.74 1.68
N LYS A 27 -17.74 -1.78 0.51
CA LYS A 27 -17.60 -0.66 -0.41
C LYS A 27 -16.87 0.55 0.20
N LYS A 28 -15.87 0.29 1.04
CA LYS A 28 -15.07 1.27 1.78
C LYS A 28 -13.64 1.25 1.30
N TRP A 29 -13.36 1.96 0.21
CA TRP A 29 -12.04 1.99 -0.44
C TRP A 29 -11.38 3.36 -0.40
N ASP A 30 -11.98 4.34 0.28
CA ASP A 30 -11.36 5.66 0.40
C ASP A 30 -10.08 5.59 1.26
N PRO A 31 -9.04 6.39 0.96
CA PRO A 31 -7.76 6.34 1.65
C PRO A 31 -7.85 6.55 3.17
N ALA A 32 -8.77 7.38 3.65
CA ALA A 32 -8.89 7.68 5.08
C ALA A 32 -9.45 6.48 5.86
N THR A 33 -10.47 5.82 5.33
CA THR A 33 -11.03 4.59 5.92
C THR A 33 -10.02 3.45 5.89
N VAL A 34 -9.30 3.27 4.77
CA VAL A 34 -8.26 2.23 4.65
C VAL A 34 -7.14 2.48 5.64
N ARG A 35 -6.64 3.72 5.74
CA ARG A 35 -5.64 4.13 6.73
C ARG A 35 -6.09 3.83 8.15
N THR A 36 -7.32 4.22 8.51
CA THR A 36 -7.86 3.97 9.84
C THR A 36 -7.89 2.47 10.18
N ALA A 37 -8.28 1.62 9.23
CA ALA A 37 -8.30 0.18 9.43
C ALA A 37 -6.88 -0.41 9.61
N MET A 38 -5.89 0.08 8.87
CA MET A 38 -4.49 -0.33 9.03
C MET A 38 -3.92 0.14 10.38
N LEU A 39 -4.24 1.36 10.83
CA LEU A 39 -3.85 1.86 12.15
C LEU A 39 -4.47 1.01 13.28
N GLN A 40 -5.72 0.57 13.13
CA GLN A 40 -6.37 -0.33 14.09
C GLN A 40 -5.72 -1.72 14.16
N LEU A 41 -5.02 -2.16 13.10
CA LEU A 41 -4.20 -3.37 13.14
C LEU A 41 -2.88 -3.17 13.90
N GLY A 42 -2.54 -1.93 14.29
CA GLY A 42 -1.34 -1.60 15.04
C GLY A 42 -0.17 -1.10 14.19
N TYR A 43 -0.37 -0.89 12.89
CA TYR A 43 0.64 -0.24 12.05
C TYR A 43 0.75 1.24 12.38
N LYS A 44 1.91 1.83 12.07
CA LYS A 44 2.20 3.24 12.30
C LYS A 44 2.43 3.91 10.97
N GLU A 45 1.78 5.05 10.74
CA GLU A 45 2.02 5.86 9.56
C GLU A 45 3.49 6.27 9.48
N GLU A 46 4.06 6.09 8.29
CA GLU A 46 5.39 6.59 7.99
C GLU A 46 5.33 8.10 7.83
N HIS A 47 6.06 8.79 8.68
CA HIS A 47 6.20 10.24 8.64
C HIS A 47 7.61 10.58 8.16
N PHE A 48 7.72 11.69 7.44
CA PHE A 48 9.00 12.23 7.00
C PHE A 48 9.13 13.68 7.48
N ASP A 49 10.35 14.08 7.81
CA ASP A 49 10.64 15.48 8.07
C ASP A 49 10.69 16.30 6.77
N ALA A 50 10.85 17.62 6.90
CA ALA A 50 10.94 18.52 5.74
C ALA A 50 12.15 18.24 4.82
N LYS A 51 13.10 17.40 5.26
CA LYS A 51 14.30 17.00 4.51
C LYS A 51 14.16 15.59 3.92
N GLY A 52 13.01 14.94 4.09
CA GLY A 52 12.75 13.59 3.60
C GLY A 52 13.33 12.48 4.49
N GLN A 53 13.77 12.77 5.71
CA GLN A 53 14.20 11.75 6.67
C GLN A 53 12.99 11.11 7.33
N SER A 54 12.98 9.77 7.42
CA SER A 54 11.89 9.07 8.12
C SER A 54 11.91 9.42 9.61
N LEU A 55 10.77 9.89 10.10
CA LEU A 55 10.46 10.14 11.51
C LEU A 55 9.89 8.88 12.20
N GLY A 56 9.88 7.75 11.49
CA GLY A 56 9.38 6.47 11.95
C GLY A 56 8.01 6.11 11.37
N GLY A 57 7.59 4.89 11.67
CA GLY A 57 6.45 4.23 11.04
C GLY A 57 6.83 3.48 9.76
N THR A 58 5.89 2.67 9.27
CA THR A 58 6.14 1.77 8.12
C THR A 58 4.98 1.74 7.13
N LEU A 59 3.85 2.34 7.48
CA LEU A 59 2.63 2.34 6.68
C LEU A 59 2.51 3.64 5.89
N GLN A 60 2.35 3.53 4.59
CA GLN A 60 1.87 4.61 3.74
C GLN A 60 0.53 4.19 3.13
N VAL A 61 -0.45 5.11 3.17
CA VAL A 61 -1.72 4.95 2.45
C VAL A 61 -1.95 6.17 1.58
N LYS A 62 -2.06 5.94 0.27
CA LYS A 62 -2.20 6.98 -0.77
C LYS A 62 -3.46 6.72 -1.61
N PRO A 63 -4.01 7.75 -2.27
CA PRO A 63 -4.95 7.54 -3.36
C PRO A 63 -4.37 6.63 -4.45
N MET A 64 -5.25 6.12 -5.31
CA MET A 64 -4.82 5.53 -6.58
C MET A 64 -4.05 6.55 -7.40
N ASP A 65 -3.16 6.06 -8.26
CA ASP A 65 -2.45 6.90 -9.20
C ASP A 65 -3.41 7.44 -10.28
N SER A 66 -3.16 8.67 -10.71
CA SER A 66 -3.86 9.21 -11.88
C SER A 66 -3.33 8.54 -13.14
N ARG A 67 -4.23 8.13 -14.03
CA ARG A 67 -3.90 7.50 -15.31
C ARG A 67 -4.64 8.18 -16.45
N TYR A 68 -4.06 8.13 -17.65
CA TYR A 68 -4.69 8.71 -18.84
C TYR A 68 -5.66 7.70 -19.45
N GLU A 69 -6.96 8.02 -19.45
CA GLU A 69 -8.01 7.19 -20.04
C GLU A 69 -8.97 8.09 -20.83
N ASN A 70 -9.41 7.62 -22.00
CA ASN A 70 -10.44 8.27 -22.83
C ASN A 70 -10.21 9.78 -23.09
N GLY A 71 -8.96 10.20 -23.29
CA GLY A 71 -8.63 11.59 -23.63
C GLY A 71 -8.45 12.52 -22.42
N GLY A 72 -8.36 11.97 -21.20
CA GLY A 72 -8.10 12.77 -20.00
C GLY A 72 -7.42 11.99 -18.88
N TYR A 73 -6.87 12.72 -17.91
CA TYR A 73 -6.36 12.12 -16.68
C TYR A 73 -7.51 11.84 -15.72
N VAL A 74 -7.63 10.59 -15.29
CA VAL A 74 -8.58 10.13 -14.29
C VAL A 74 -7.83 9.54 -13.12
N THR A 75 -8.26 9.87 -11.90
CA THR A 75 -7.80 9.19 -10.68
C THR A 75 -8.89 8.23 -10.23
N PRO A 76 -8.69 6.90 -10.38
CA PRO A 76 -9.68 5.93 -9.94
C PRO A 76 -9.96 6.08 -8.43
N GLU A 77 -11.20 5.85 -8.02
CA GLU A 77 -11.50 5.74 -6.60
C GLU A 77 -10.88 4.48 -6.00
N GLY A 78 -10.15 4.67 -4.91
CA GLY A 78 -9.50 3.60 -4.18
C GLY A 78 -8.35 4.11 -3.35
N ALA A 79 -7.67 3.18 -2.70
CA ALA A 79 -6.48 3.44 -1.93
C ALA A 79 -5.43 2.38 -2.23
N ARG A 80 -4.17 2.84 -2.24
CA ARG A 80 -3.00 2.00 -2.25
C ARG A 80 -2.38 2.01 -0.87
N VAL A 81 -1.83 0.87 -0.48
CA VAL A 81 -1.16 0.63 0.79
C VAL A 81 0.25 0.14 0.48
N GLY A 82 1.25 0.84 0.99
CA GLY A 82 2.62 0.39 1.03
C GLY A 82 3.01 0.18 2.48
N LEU A 83 3.41 -1.04 2.84
CA LEU A 83 3.88 -1.37 4.18
C LEU A 83 5.33 -1.87 4.11
N ARG A 84 6.25 -1.14 4.73
CA ARG A 84 7.65 -1.55 4.86
C ARG A 84 7.78 -2.60 5.96
N VAL A 85 8.25 -3.79 5.62
CA VAL A 85 8.46 -4.89 6.58
C VAL A 85 9.93 -4.97 6.99
N HIS A 86 10.81 -4.89 5.98
CA HIS A 86 12.27 -4.78 6.13
C HIS A 86 12.80 -3.77 5.11
N ASP A 87 14.08 -3.43 5.21
CA ASP A 87 14.72 -2.52 4.24
C ASP A 87 14.69 -3.07 2.81
N ASP A 88 14.55 -4.38 2.65
CA ASP A 88 14.52 -5.07 1.36
C ASP A 88 13.20 -5.81 1.07
N ALA A 89 12.16 -5.58 1.89
CA ALA A 89 10.86 -6.23 1.76
C ALA A 89 9.68 -5.31 2.13
N CYS A 90 8.70 -5.30 1.23
CA CYS A 90 7.48 -4.51 1.28
C CYS A 90 6.28 -5.43 1.09
N VAL A 91 5.15 -5.01 1.68
CA VAL A 91 3.83 -5.42 1.23
C VAL A 91 3.24 -4.27 0.43
N THR A 92 2.87 -4.56 -0.81
CA THR A 92 2.14 -3.65 -1.69
C THR A 92 0.71 -4.14 -1.81
N ALA A 93 -0.26 -3.26 -1.58
CA ALA A 93 -1.66 -3.62 -1.71
C ALA A 93 -2.48 -2.45 -2.27
N PHE A 94 -3.66 -2.76 -2.79
CA PHE A 94 -4.65 -1.77 -3.13
C PHE A 94 -6.06 -2.30 -2.89
N VAL A 95 -6.99 -1.37 -2.69
CA VAL A 95 -8.43 -1.62 -2.70
C VAL A 95 -9.10 -0.54 -3.54
N GLN A 96 -9.89 -0.96 -4.52
CA GLN A 96 -10.61 -0.08 -5.44
C GLN A 96 -12.00 -0.66 -5.72
N LYS A 97 -12.82 0.07 -6.49
CA LYS A 97 -14.20 -0.35 -6.79
C LYS A 97 -14.28 -1.77 -7.37
N THR A 98 -13.41 -2.10 -8.31
CA THR A 98 -13.48 -3.34 -9.09
C THR A 98 -12.94 -4.55 -8.34
N ASN A 99 -11.91 -4.37 -7.51
CA ASN A 99 -11.19 -5.45 -6.84
C ASN A 99 -10.27 -4.91 -5.73
N TYR A 100 -9.62 -5.83 -5.03
CA TYR A 100 -8.50 -5.57 -4.14
C TYR A 100 -7.38 -6.57 -4.45
N GLN A 101 -6.15 -6.24 -4.06
CA GLN A 101 -5.01 -7.15 -4.20
C GLN A 101 -3.99 -6.86 -3.10
N VAL A 102 -3.29 -7.90 -2.67
CA VAL A 102 -2.13 -7.83 -1.77
C VAL A 102 -1.00 -8.62 -2.42
N SER A 103 0.19 -8.06 -2.40
CA SER A 103 1.40 -8.66 -2.94
C SER A 103 2.59 -8.32 -2.05
N THR A 104 3.65 -9.12 -2.15
CA THR A 104 4.92 -8.89 -1.46
C THR A 104 6.03 -8.75 -2.48
N ASN A 105 6.89 -7.75 -2.29
CA ASN A 105 7.97 -7.41 -3.21
C ASN A 105 9.12 -6.74 -2.44
N GLY A 106 10.27 -6.57 -3.10
CA GLY A 106 11.27 -5.62 -2.60
C GLY A 106 10.82 -4.18 -2.86
N PRO A 107 11.43 -3.18 -2.18
CA PRO A 107 11.17 -1.79 -2.50
C PRO A 107 11.61 -1.46 -3.93
N TYR A 108 10.81 -0.65 -4.61
CA TYR A 108 11.17 -0.06 -5.90
C TYR A 108 12.14 1.13 -5.69
N PRO A 109 13.08 1.35 -6.62
CA PRO A 109 14.08 2.42 -6.49
C PRO A 109 13.48 3.82 -6.28
N GLU A 110 12.36 4.11 -6.95
CA GLU A 110 11.74 5.45 -6.92
C GLU A 110 10.50 5.52 -6.01
N GLY A 111 9.71 4.43 -5.96
CA GLY A 111 8.41 4.39 -5.28
C GLY A 111 8.42 3.81 -3.86
N GLY A 112 9.56 3.26 -3.42
CA GLY A 112 9.61 2.50 -2.17
C GLY A 112 8.67 1.29 -2.21
N CYS A 113 7.73 1.20 -1.26
CA CYS A 113 6.74 0.12 -1.24
C CYS A 113 5.52 0.35 -2.15
N PHE A 114 5.54 1.36 -3.03
CA PHE A 114 4.53 1.52 -4.07
C PHE A 114 5.10 1.12 -5.42
N GLU A 115 4.36 0.24 -6.11
CA GLU A 115 4.65 -0.09 -7.49
C GLU A 115 4.59 1.18 -8.37
N PRO A 116 5.63 1.43 -9.19
CA PRO A 116 5.67 2.59 -10.07
C PRO A 116 4.57 2.52 -11.13
N GLN A 117 4.10 3.69 -11.55
CA GLN A 117 3.17 3.79 -12.67
C GLN A 117 3.88 3.34 -13.95
N GLY A 118 3.45 2.23 -14.54
CA GLY A 118 3.94 1.79 -15.86
C GLY A 118 4.94 0.63 -15.85
N GLY A 119 4.61 -0.46 -15.15
CA GLY A 119 5.20 -1.77 -15.48
C GLY A 119 4.77 -2.18 -16.89
N HIS A 120 5.72 -2.15 -17.82
CA HIS A 120 5.59 -2.62 -19.21
C HIS A 120 5.44 -4.14 -19.29
#